data_AF-A0A519Y7Q8-F1
#
_entry.id   AF-A0A519Y7Q8-F1
#
_cell.length_a   1.000
_cell.length_b   1.000
_cell.length_c   1.000
_cell.angle_alpha   90.00
_cell.angle_beta   90.00
_cell.angle_gamma   90.00
#
_symmetry.space_group_name_H-M   'P 1'
#
loop_
_entity.id
_entity.type
_entity.pdbx_description
1 polymer ?
#
loop_
_entity_poly.entity_id
_entity_poly.type
_entity_poly.pdbx_seq_one_letter_code
_entity_poly.pdbx_strand_id
1 'polypeptide(L)' 'RRDELVLTACHRLGLPVVVCMGGGYSEKIADIVEAHANTYRVAASLWD' A
#
# COMPACT_ATOMS: atom_id res chain seq x y z
N ARG A 1 4.97 7.38 1.16
CA ARG A 1 6.37 7.33 0.65
C ARG A 1 6.90 5.94 0.27
N ARG A 2 6.96 4.92 1.14
CA ARG A 2 7.45 3.57 0.74
C ARG A 2 6.60 2.99 -0.40
N ASP A 3 5.30 3.00 -0.19
CA ASP A 3 4.35 2.38 -1.12
C ASP A 3 4.38 3.09 -2.47
N GLU A 4 4.41 4.43 -2.47
CA GLU A 4 4.58 5.24 -3.69
C GLU A 4 5.83 4.84 -4.49
N LEU A 5 6.99 4.74 -3.82
CA LEU A 5 8.25 4.44 -4.49
C LEU A 5 8.24 3.03 -5.11
N VAL A 6 7.80 2.03 -4.36
CA VAL A 6 7.81 0.63 -4.81
C VAL A 6 6.73 0.41 -5.86
N LEU A 7 5.49 0.80 -5.59
CA LEU A 7 4.36 0.55 -6.48
C LEU A 7 4.51 1.31 -7.80
N THR A 8 4.98 2.57 -7.78
CA THR A 8 5.25 3.32 -9.02
C THR A 8 6.31 2.63 -9.87
N ALA A 9 7.38 2.12 -9.25
CA ALA A 9 8.43 1.41 -9.98
C ALA A 9 7.90 0.12 -10.62
N CYS A 10 7.15 -0.70 -9.87
CA CYS A 10 6.53 -1.91 -10.39
C CYS A 10 5.54 -1.62 -11.52
N HIS A 11 4.69 -0.60 -11.36
CA HIS A 11 3.73 -0.18 -12.38
C HIS A 11 4.43 0.24 -13.67
N ARG A 12 5.48 1.09 -13.57
CA ARG A 12 6.26 1.54 -14.73
C ARG A 12 6.97 0.41 -15.47
N LEU A 13 7.34 -0.66 -14.77
CA LEU A 13 8.00 -1.83 -15.33
C LEU A 13 7.01 -2.91 -15.80
N GLY A 14 5.70 -2.70 -15.65
CA GLY A 14 4.67 -3.68 -15.99
C GLY A 14 4.75 -4.97 -15.17
N LEU A 15 5.26 -4.90 -13.93
CA LEU A 15 5.41 -6.06 -13.06
C LEU A 15 4.09 -6.36 -12.33
N PRO A 16 3.61 -7.61 -12.32
CA PRO A 16 2.48 -8.01 -11.48
C PRO A 16 2.89 -7.94 -10.00
N VAL A 17 2.01 -7.39 -9.17
CA VAL A 17 2.26 -7.20 -7.74
C VAL A 17 1.07 -7.70 -6.92
N VAL A 18 1.37 -8.35 -5.80
CA VAL A 18 0.41 -8.68 -4.75
C VAL A 18 0.90 -8.05 -3.45
N VAL A 19 0.00 -7.41 -2.71
CA VAL A 19 0.29 -6.82 -1.40
C VAL A 19 -0.36 -7.67 -0.32
N CYS A 20 0.43 -8.17 0.62
CA CYS A 20 -0.06 -8.86 1.81
C CYS A 20 0.06 -7.91 3.00
N MET A 21 -1.06 -7.60 3.64
CA MET A 21 -1.09 -6.76 4.84
C MET A 21 -1.28 -7.63 6.08
N GLY A 22 -0.33 -7.56 7.01
CA GLY A 22 -0.44 -8.19 8.32
C GLY A 22 -1.10 -7.26 9.34
N GLY A 23 -1.22 -7.73 10.59
CA GLY A 23 -1.65 -6.86 11.69
C GLY A 23 -0.66 -5.72 11.96
N GLY A 24 -1.03 -4.85 12.90
CA GLY A 24 -0.15 -3.82 13.44
C GLY A 24 -0.05 -3.94 14.96
N TYR A 25 1.03 -3.39 15.52
CA TYR A 25 1.25 -3.35 16.97
C TYR A 25 0.75 -2.05 17.63
N SER A 26 0.06 -1.18 16.88
CA SER A 26 -0.54 0.02 17.49
C SER A 26 -1.66 -0.38 18.44
N GLU A 27 -1.70 0.24 19.61
CA GLU A 27 -2.81 0.11 20.57
C GLU A 27 -4.12 0.65 19.98
N LYS A 28 -4.03 1.58 19.02
CA LYS A 28 -5.18 2.15 18.32
C LYS A 28 -5.39 1.43 17.00
N ILE A 29 -6.49 0.69 16.90
CA ILE A 29 -6.92 -0.01 15.67
C ILE A 29 -7.01 0.97 14.48
N ALA A 30 -7.44 2.22 14.72
CA ALA A 30 -7.54 3.24 13.68
C ALA A 30 -6.21 3.48 12.95
N ASP A 31 -5.07 3.43 13.65
CA ASP A 31 -3.76 3.63 13.04
C ASP A 31 -3.41 2.47 12.10
N ILE A 32 -3.79 1.25 12.48
CA ILE A 32 -3.60 0.04 11.67
C ILE A 32 -4.44 0.17 10.39
N VAL A 33 -5.72 0.50 10.53
CA VAL A 33 -6.65 0.69 9.40
C VAL A 33 -6.13 1.78 8.46
N GLU A 34 -5.68 2.91 8.99
CA GLU A 34 -5.19 4.01 8.17
C GLU A 34 -3.90 3.67 7.44
N ALA A 35 -2.98 2.91 8.05
CA ALA A 35 -1.79 2.40 7.36
C ALA A 35 -2.15 1.47 6.17
N HIS A 36 -3.16 0.61 6.35
CA HIS A 36 -3.64 -0.28 5.28
C HIS A 36 -4.32 0.50 4.16
N ALA A 37 -5.22 1.43 4.54
CA ALA A 37 -5.94 2.26 3.60
C ALA A 37 -4.99 3.15 2.77
N ASN A 38 -3.91 3.66 3.37
CA ASN A 38 -2.90 4.42 2.62
C ASN A 38 -2.19 3.58 1.57
N THR A 39 -1.84 2.33 1.88
CA THR A 39 -1.26 1.42 0.89
C THR A 39 -2.22 1.19 -0.28
N TYR A 40 -3.51 0.98 0.03
CA TYR A 40 -4.56 0.82 -0.98
C TYR A 40 -4.75 2.08 -1.83
N ARG A 41 -4.86 3.28 -1.23
CA ARG A 41 -5.04 4.55 -1.97
C ARG A 41 -3.92 4.81 -2.97
N VAL A 42 -2.67 4.49 -2.60
CA VAL A 42 -1.54 4.62 -3.53
C VAL A 42 -1.68 3.63 -4.69
N ALA A 43 -2.03 2.37 -4.42
CA ALA A 43 -2.26 1.39 -5.48
C ALA A 43 -3.42 1.83 -6.40
N ALA A 44 -4.57 2.21 -5.83
CA ALA A 44 -5.71 2.74 -6.56
C ALA A 44 -5.31 3.88 -7.51
N SER A 45 -4.50 4.85 -7.04
CA SER A 45 -4.05 5.97 -7.88
C SER A 45 -3.18 5.59 -9.09
N LEU A 46 -2.66 4.36 -9.13
CA LEU A 46 -1.81 3.85 -10.22
C LEU A 46 -2.55 2.89 -11.16
N TRP A 47 -3.59 2.19 -10.68
CA TRP A 47 -4.26 1.11 -11.41
C TRP A 47 -5.76 1.30 -11.64
N ASP A 48 -6.42 2.26 -10.97
CA ASP A 48 -7.80 2.67 -11.29
C ASP A 48 -7.84 3.60 -12.52
#